data_AF-A0A9E4N568-F1
#
_entry.id   AF-A0A9E4N568-F1
#
_cell.length_a   1.000
_cell.length_b   1.000
_cell.length_c   1.000
_cell.angle_alpha   90.00
_cell.angle_beta   90.00
_cell.angle_gamma   90.00
#
_symmetry.space_group_name_H-M   'P 1'
#
loop_
_entity.id
_entity.type
_entity.pdbx_description
1 polymer ?
#
loop_
_entity_poly.entity_id
_entity_poly.type
_entity_poly.pdbx_seq_one_letter_code
_entity_poly.pdbx_strand_id
1 'polypeptide(L)'
;VASGGIHVWHMPALVNIFGDASVLQFGGGTLGHPWGNAAGAAANRVAVEACVEARNQGRELEKEGKDILTNAAASSPELKAAMETWKEIKFEFDTVDKLDVSHK
;
A
#
# COMPACT_ATOMS: atom_id res chain seq x y z
N VAL A 1 -2.00 5.10 -13.61
CA VAL A 1 -1.37 3.85 -13.12
C VAL A 1 -0.28 4.25 -12.14
N ALA A 2 -0.25 3.66 -10.94
CA ALA A 2 0.84 3.80 -9.98
C ALA A 2 1.62 2.49 -9.91
N SER A 3 2.94 2.55 -10.13
CA SER A 3 3.80 1.37 -10.30
C SER A 3 5.24 1.70 -9.92
N GLY A 4 6.02 0.67 -9.58
CA GLY A 4 7.44 0.75 -9.22
C GLY A 4 7.67 0.89 -7.72
N GLY A 5 8.39 -0.06 -7.13
CA GLY A 5 8.82 0.01 -5.72
C GLY A 5 7.73 -0.09 -4.65
N ILE A 6 6.47 -0.39 -5.01
CA ILE A 6 5.35 -0.43 -4.06
C ILE A 6 5.07 -1.83 -3.47
N HIS A 7 4.57 -1.87 -2.24
CA HIS A 7 4.21 -3.06 -1.44
C HIS A 7 3.05 -2.72 -0.48
N VAL A 8 2.53 -3.71 0.26
CA VAL A 8 1.30 -3.60 1.07
C VAL A 8 1.27 -2.42 2.06
N TRP A 9 2.40 -2.06 2.67
CA TRP A 9 2.48 -0.89 3.56
C TRP A 9 2.20 0.45 2.88
N HIS A 10 2.37 0.54 1.56
CA HIS A 10 2.03 1.74 0.80
C HIS A 10 0.52 1.83 0.49
N MET A 11 -0.27 0.77 0.72
CA MET A 11 -1.66 0.71 0.29
C MET A 11 -2.55 1.84 0.82
N PRO A 12 -2.50 2.22 2.12
CA PRO A 12 -3.32 3.33 2.63
C PRO A 12 -3.02 4.65 1.91
N ALA A 13 -1.74 4.97 1.71
CA ALA A 13 -1.32 6.18 0.99
C ALA A 13 -1.71 6.12 -0.49
N LEU A 14 -1.53 4.98 -1.15
CA LEU A 14 -1.90 4.82 -2.56
C LEU A 14 -3.40 5.03 -2.80
N VAL A 15 -4.25 4.44 -1.93
CA VAL A 15 -5.70 4.62 -2.00
C VAL A 15 -6.08 6.08 -1.71
N ASN A 16 -5.41 6.74 -0.77
CA ASN A 16 -5.68 8.14 -0.45
C ASN A 16 -5.28 9.11 -1.59
N ILE A 17 -4.10 8.89 -2.20
CA ILE A 17 -3.55 9.77 -3.24
C ILE A 17 -4.28 9.61 -4.57
N PHE A 18 -4.50 8.37 -5.01
CA PHE A 18 -4.97 8.10 -6.39
C PHE A 18 -6.47 7.81 -6.49
N GLY A 19 -7.12 7.43 -5.39
CA GLY A 19 -8.54 7.07 -5.39
C GLY A 19 -8.89 5.85 -6.26
N ASP A 20 -10.17 5.69 -6.56
CA ASP A 20 -10.73 4.46 -7.14
C ASP A 20 -10.41 4.26 -8.62
N ALA A 21 -10.29 5.33 -9.39
CA ALA A 21 -10.01 5.30 -10.83
C ALA A 21 -8.51 5.14 -11.11
N SER A 22 -7.89 4.15 -10.47
CA SER A 22 -6.44 3.91 -10.53
C SER A 22 -6.13 2.43 -10.72
N VAL A 23 -4.91 2.15 -11.14
CA VAL A 23 -4.34 0.80 -11.19
C VAL A 23 -3.07 0.84 -10.36
N LEU A 24 -3.00 -0.01 -9.33
CA LEU A 24 -1.85 -0.15 -8.43
C LEU A 24 -1.10 -1.44 -8.80
N GLN A 25 0.10 -1.30 -9.37
CA GLN A 25 0.86 -2.45 -9.88
C GLN A 25 1.98 -2.87 -8.93
N PHE A 26 1.82 -4.07 -8.35
CA PHE A 26 2.78 -4.67 -7.43
C PHE A 26 3.61 -5.74 -8.15
N GLY A 27 4.66 -5.34 -8.86
CA GLY A 27 5.58 -6.29 -9.51
C GLY A 27 6.40 -7.08 -8.48
N GLY A 28 7.47 -6.48 -7.97
CA GLY A 28 8.26 -7.05 -6.87
C GLY A 28 7.42 -7.31 -5.61
N GLY A 29 6.44 -6.45 -5.33
CA GLY A 29 5.47 -6.61 -4.24
C GLY A 29 4.48 -7.78 -4.40
N THR A 30 4.51 -8.52 -5.51
CA THR A 30 3.77 -9.79 -5.66
C THR A 30 4.74 -10.97 -5.79
N LEU A 31 5.66 -10.90 -6.77
CA LEU A 31 6.57 -12.00 -7.07
C LEU A 31 7.61 -12.24 -5.97
N GLY A 32 7.92 -11.22 -5.16
CA GLY A 32 8.84 -11.31 -4.03
C GLY A 32 8.20 -11.85 -2.74
N HIS A 33 6.92 -12.22 -2.75
CA HIS A 33 6.26 -12.77 -1.58
C HIS A 33 6.87 -14.15 -1.21
N PRO A 34 7.20 -14.42 0.08
CA PRO A 34 7.91 -15.63 0.49
C PRO A 34 7.14 -16.94 0.19
N TRP A 35 5.83 -16.86 -0.01
CA TRP A 35 4.96 -18.01 -0.32
C TRP A 35 4.49 -18.04 -1.79
N GLY A 36 5.17 -17.30 -2.67
CA GLY A 36 4.93 -17.30 -4.11
C GLY A 36 3.81 -16.37 -4.57
N ASN A 37 3.61 -16.33 -5.90
CA ASN A 37 2.83 -15.30 -6.59
C ASN A 37 1.36 -15.23 -6.15
N ALA A 38 0.72 -16.38 -5.94
CA ALA A 38 -0.69 -16.43 -5.54
C ALA A 38 -0.89 -15.79 -4.17
N ALA A 39 0.01 -16.07 -3.22
CA ALA A 39 -0.02 -15.47 -1.90
C ALA A 39 0.29 -13.96 -1.95
N GLY A 40 1.27 -13.54 -2.76
CA GLY A 40 1.54 -12.12 -2.98
C GLY A 40 0.33 -11.36 -3.56
N ALA A 41 -0.36 -11.97 -4.53
CA ALA A 41 -1.55 -11.39 -5.12
C ALA A 41 -2.70 -11.30 -4.09
N ALA A 42 -2.89 -12.34 -3.28
CA ALA A 42 -3.87 -12.35 -2.19
C ALA A 42 -3.58 -11.26 -1.15
N ALA A 43 -2.32 -11.12 -0.71
CA ALA A 43 -1.91 -10.08 0.23
C ALA A 43 -2.23 -8.67 -0.28
N ASN A 44 -1.87 -8.37 -1.54
CA ASN A 44 -2.17 -7.08 -2.16
C ASN A 44 -3.68 -6.84 -2.29
N ARG A 45 -4.45 -7.89 -2.60
CA ARG A 45 -5.92 -7.81 -2.70
C ARG A 45 -6.58 -7.53 -1.35
N VAL A 46 -6.20 -8.25 -0.30
CA VAL A 46 -6.73 -8.04 1.06
C VAL A 46 -6.38 -6.63 1.55
N ALA A 47 -5.15 -6.17 1.34
CA ALA A 47 -4.73 -4.83 1.74
C ALA A 47 -5.56 -3.73 1.07
N VAL A 48 -5.83 -3.82 -0.24
CA VAL A 48 -6.61 -2.78 -0.94
C VAL A 48 -8.08 -2.80 -0.51
N GLU A 49 -8.69 -3.99 -0.35
CA GLU A 49 -10.08 -4.10 0.10
C GLU A 49 -10.26 -3.54 1.51
N ALA A 50 -9.34 -3.84 2.44
CA ALA A 50 -9.38 -3.31 3.80
C ALA A 50 -9.22 -1.77 3.83
N CYS A 51 -8.33 -1.22 2.99
CA CYS A 51 -8.17 0.24 2.90
C CYS A 51 -9.40 0.92 2.31
N VAL A 52 -10.00 0.35 1.26
CA VAL A 52 -11.21 0.90 0.63
C VAL A 52 -12.40 0.82 1.58
N GLU A 53 -12.58 -0.30 2.29
CA GLU A 53 -13.63 -0.44 3.30
C GLU A 53 -13.47 0.60 4.42
N ALA A 54 -12.27 0.72 5.00
CA ALA A 54 -11.98 1.69 6.05
C ALA A 54 -12.25 3.13 5.59
N ARG A 55 -11.81 3.49 4.39
CA ARG A 55 -12.08 4.81 3.80
C ARG A 55 -13.58 5.05 3.64
N ASN A 56 -14.32 4.07 3.14
CA ASN A 56 -15.77 4.18 2.93
C ASN A 56 -16.54 4.27 4.26
N GLN A 57 -15.98 3.75 5.35
CA GLN A 57 -16.49 3.91 6.72
C GLN A 57 -16.10 5.26 7.36
N GLY A 58 -15.39 6.13 6.62
CA GLY A 58 -14.98 7.45 7.08
C GLY A 58 -13.70 7.49 7.92
N ARG A 59 -12.90 6.42 7.92
CA ARG A 59 -11.61 6.36 8.62
C ARG A 59 -10.54 7.16 7.87
N GLU A 60 -9.60 7.74 8.62
CA GLU A 60 -8.50 8.55 8.08
C GLU A 60 -7.29 7.67 7.73
N LEU A 61 -7.17 7.25 6.45
CA LEU A 61 -6.13 6.30 6.01
C LEU A 61 -4.69 6.71 6.34
N GLU A 62 -4.38 8.01 6.30
CA GLU A 62 -3.03 8.52 6.59
C GLU A 62 -2.61 8.32 8.04
N LYS A 63 -3.58 8.36 8.97
CA LYS A 63 -3.33 8.23 10.42
C LYS A 63 -3.53 6.79 10.88
N GLU A 64 -4.53 6.10 10.33
CA GLU A 64 -5.00 4.80 10.79
C GLU A 64 -4.48 3.63 9.94
N GLY A 65 -3.69 3.88 8.89
CA GLY A 65 -3.29 2.88 7.90
C GLY A 65 -2.61 1.64 8.52
N LYS A 66 -1.75 1.82 9.52
CA LYS A 66 -1.10 0.70 10.21
C LYS A 66 -2.10 -0.21 10.91
N ASP A 67 -3.07 0.38 11.60
CA ASP A 67 -4.07 -0.38 12.35
C ASP A 67 -5.04 -1.09 11.41
N ILE A 68 -5.42 -0.45 10.31
CA ILE A 68 -6.23 -1.07 9.24
C ILE A 68 -5.56 -2.34 8.71
N LEU A 69 -4.29 -2.23 8.30
CA LEU A 69 -3.55 -3.38 7.76
C LEU A 69 -3.30 -4.46 8.82
N THR A 70 -3.00 -4.07 10.06
CA THR A 70 -2.77 -5.02 11.17
C THR A 70 -4.04 -5.80 11.49
N ASN A 71 -5.21 -5.15 11.48
CA ASN A 71 -6.50 -5.82 11.67
C ASN A 71 -6.82 -6.78 10.52
N ALA A 72 -6.59 -6.38 9.28
CA ALA A 72 -6.79 -7.26 8.12
C ALA A 72 -5.84 -8.48 8.14
N ALA A 73 -4.60 -8.28 8.58
CA ALA A 73 -3.61 -9.35 8.71
C ALA A 73 -3.93 -10.37 9.82
N ALA A 74 -4.85 -10.07 10.74
CA ALA A 74 -5.29 -11.02 11.76
C ALA A 74 -6.00 -12.24 11.15
N SER A 75 -6.68 -12.06 10.02
CA SER A 75 -7.38 -13.13 9.28
C SER A 75 -6.76 -13.48 7.93
N SER A 76 -5.72 -12.76 7.49
CA SER A 76 -4.95 -13.08 6.27
C SER A 76 -3.47 -13.35 6.58
N PRO A 77 -3.07 -14.63 6.63
CA PRO A 77 -1.67 -15.02 6.79
C PRO A 77 -0.75 -14.48 5.70
N GLU A 78 -1.23 -14.39 4.45
CA GLU A 78 -0.48 -13.86 3.31
C GLU A 78 -0.18 -12.36 3.51
N LEU A 79 -1.19 -11.58 3.90
CA LEU A 79 -0.97 -10.16 4.20
C LEU A 79 0.02 -10.01 5.37
N LYS A 80 -0.10 -10.83 6.41
CA LYS A 80 0.83 -10.81 7.55
C LYS A 80 2.28 -11.09 7.12
N ALA A 81 2.49 -12.08 6.27
CA ALA A 81 3.82 -12.43 5.75
C ALA A 81 4.38 -11.29 4.86
N ALA A 82 3.56 -10.71 3.98
CA ALA A 82 3.90 -9.55 3.18
C ALA A 82 4.31 -8.34 4.03
N MET A 83 3.53 -8.04 5.08
CA MET A 83 3.80 -6.95 6.01
C MET A 83 5.14 -7.15 6.72
N GLU A 84 5.43 -8.35 7.21
CA GLU A 84 6.73 -8.63 7.85
C GLU A 84 7.90 -8.50 6.86
N THR A 85 7.71 -8.96 5.62
CA THR A 85 8.76 -8.95 4.57
C THR A 85 9.21 -7.53 4.21
N TRP A 86 8.30 -6.57 4.16
CA TRP A 86 8.57 -5.22 3.64
C TRP A 86 8.46 -4.09 4.67
N LYS A 87 8.37 -4.39 5.97
CA LYS A 87 8.11 -3.40 7.03
C LYS A 87 9.14 -2.26 7.14
N GLU A 88 10.40 -2.54 6.80
CA GLU A 88 11.49 -1.55 6.89
C GLU A 88 11.75 -0.84 5.55
N ILE A 89 11.08 -1.24 4.47
CA ILE A 89 11.36 -0.71 3.14
C ILE A 89 10.62 0.62 2.95
N LYS A 90 11.41 1.68 2.71
CA LYS A 90 10.94 3.02 2.39
C LYS A 90 11.86 3.66 1.36
N PHE A 91 11.32 4.58 0.58
CA PHE A 91 12.07 5.34 -0.43
C PHE A 91 11.95 6.83 -0.10
N GLU A 92 12.93 7.36 0.62
CA GLU A 92 12.96 8.75 1.09
C GLU A 92 14.15 9.46 0.43
N PHE A 93 13.87 10.26 -0.59
CA PHE A 93 14.85 11.02 -1.37
C PHE A 93 14.31 12.41 -1.70
N ASP A 94 15.21 13.37 -1.92
CA ASP A 94 14.82 14.68 -2.43
C ASP A 94 14.24 14.58 -3.84
N THR A 95 13.11 15.24 -4.08
CA THR A 95 12.51 15.31 -5.42
C THR A 95 13.27 16.32 -6.28
N VAL A 96 13.56 15.96 -7.54
CA VAL A 96 14.23 16.87 -8.49
C VAL A 96 13.23 17.84 -9.12
N ASP A 97 12.06 17.34 -9.51
CA ASP A 97 10.96 18.14 -10.06
C ASP A 97 10.09 18.66 -8.89
N LYS A 98 10.07 19.99 -8.70
CA LYS A 98 9.36 20.68 -7.62
C LYS A 98 8.53 21.82 -8.19
N LEU A 99 7.42 22.14 -7.52
CA LEU A 99 6.65 23.35 -7.84
C LEU A 99 7.56 24.58 -7.72
N ASP A 100 7.44 25.49 -8.68
CA ASP A 100 8.04 26.82 -8.54
C ASP A 100 7.24 27.60 -7.49
N VAL A 101 7.90 27.92 -6.39
CA VAL A 101 7.29 28.65 -5.25
C VAL A 101 7.47 30.18 -5.38
N SER A 102 8.08 30.68 -6.46
CA SER A 102 8.50 32.08 -6.61
C SER A 102 7.40 33.08 -7.02
N HIS A 103 6.15 32.65 -7.18
CA HIS A 103 5.00 33.53 -7.51
C HIS A 103 3.86 33.48 -6.50
N LYS A 104 4.18 33.49 -5.19
CA LYS A 104 3.21 33.78 -4.12
C LYS A 104 3.38 35.20 -3.59
#